data_AF-A0A962MYH1-F1
#
_entry.id   AF-A0A962MYH1-F1
#
_cell.length_a   1.000
_cell.length_b   1.000
_cell.length_c   1.000
_cell.angle_alpha   90.00
_cell.angle_beta   90.00
_cell.angle_gamma   90.00
#
_symmetry.space_group_name_H-M   'P 1'
#
loop_
_entity.id
_entity.type
_entity.pdbx_description
1 polymer ?
#
loop_
_entity_poly.entity_id
_entity_poly.type
_entity_poly.pdbx_seq_one_letter_code
_entity_poly.pdbx_strand_id
1 'polypeptide(L)'
;MIDDRAALYQPSTLTRQAGNAPGRACERGNNNRPVFNNNPPAFIGGQFQDLMTLLQQLLDQLRGPAPAPVTSVPLSPPEQDQLRQLLGFDPGAPFSVNVLDNDGNGQLSTGDTAVVSGGITGGEILRHDLNDADIARLKPGQGQLPADFQDNYTKWQSFSNGHADLPVSYTTRQSCFCPQEITQPLNVTEVNGEIVSVTDSSGRPVADYVRGSVLSIGQRFEQLQNAYLNGAETVNASYDPTLGFPVSVYIDQSSMVADEEVSYSISNLNYALN
;
A
#
# COMPACT_ATOMS: atom_id res chain seq x y z
N MET A 1 -41.07 -43.42 -4.56
CA MET A 1 -40.75 -43.51 -6.01
C MET A 1 -39.69 -42.45 -6.25
N ILE A 2 -38.42 -42.85 -6.39
CA ILE A 2 -37.76 -43.14 -7.69
C ILE A 2 -37.59 -41.79 -8.43
N ASP A 3 -36.41 -41.29 -8.80
CA ASP A 3 -35.04 -41.82 -8.86
C ASP A 3 -34.08 -40.68 -9.26
N ASP A 4 -32.81 -40.96 -9.02
CA ASP A 4 -31.55 -40.39 -9.49
C ASP A 4 -31.56 -39.50 -10.76
N ARG A 5 -30.64 -38.51 -10.76
CA ARG A 5 -29.41 -38.62 -11.59
C ARG A 5 -28.33 -37.59 -11.28
N ALA A 6 -27.16 -38.17 -11.04
CA ALA A 6 -25.83 -37.62 -10.85
C ALA A 6 -25.28 -36.75 -12.00
N ALA A 7 -24.32 -35.88 -11.66
CA ALA A 7 -23.06 -35.79 -12.40
C ALA A 7 -21.93 -35.32 -11.47
N LEU A 8 -20.97 -36.22 -11.30
CA LEU A 8 -19.73 -36.10 -10.54
C LEU A 8 -18.65 -35.42 -11.39
N TYR A 9 -17.79 -34.61 -10.79
CA TYR A 9 -16.48 -34.25 -11.33
C TYR A 9 -15.44 -34.42 -10.21
N GLN A 10 -14.51 -35.36 -10.40
CA GLN A 10 -13.36 -35.64 -9.53
C GLN A 10 -12.09 -35.48 -10.37
N PRO A 11 -11.02 -34.83 -9.86
CA PRO A 11 -9.75 -34.72 -10.56
C PRO A 11 -8.83 -35.94 -10.31
N SER A 12 -8.16 -36.35 -11.38
CA SER A 12 -7.30 -37.52 -11.50
C SER A 12 -5.92 -37.32 -10.86
N THR A 13 -5.53 -38.20 -9.93
CA THR A 13 -4.14 -38.35 -9.49
C THR A 13 -3.41 -39.41 -10.31
N LEU A 14 -2.32 -39.02 -10.98
CA LEU A 14 -1.43 -39.94 -11.71
C LEU A 14 -0.27 -40.39 -10.82
N THR A 15 -0.31 -41.67 -10.42
CA THR A 15 0.81 -42.39 -9.78
C THR A 15 1.55 -43.19 -10.83
N ARG A 16 2.86 -42.97 -11.01
CA ARG A 16 3.73 -43.81 -11.86
C ARG A 16 4.55 -44.76 -10.98
N GLN A 17 4.26 -46.06 -11.09
CA GLN A 17 5.08 -47.15 -10.55
C GLN A 17 6.27 -47.44 -11.49
N ALA A 18 7.45 -47.64 -10.90
CA ALA A 18 8.64 -48.14 -11.57
C ALA A 18 8.68 -49.67 -11.50
N GLY A 19 8.74 -50.33 -12.66
CA GLY A 19 8.88 -51.78 -12.79
C GLY A 19 10.35 -52.17 -12.99
N ASN A 20 10.82 -53.10 -12.15
CA ASN A 20 12.11 -53.78 -12.20
C ASN A 20 11.94 -55.16 -12.85
N ALA A 21 12.82 -55.56 -13.78
CA ALA A 21 13.10 -56.97 -14.13
C ALA A 21 14.27 -57.11 -15.14
N PRO A 22 14.95 -58.27 -15.21
CA PRO A 22 16.42 -58.32 -15.19
C PRO A 22 17.09 -59.11 -16.34
N GLY A 23 18.43 -58.97 -16.41
CA GLY A 23 19.35 -60.08 -16.70
C GLY A 23 19.87 -60.22 -18.13
N ARG A 24 21.20 -60.22 -18.28
CA ARG A 24 21.98 -61.39 -18.73
C ARG A 24 23.47 -61.05 -18.83
N ALA A 25 24.28 -61.84 -18.12
CA ALA A 25 25.72 -61.92 -18.27
C ALA A 25 26.07 -62.92 -19.38
N CYS A 26 27.11 -62.63 -20.17
CA CYS A 26 27.88 -63.62 -20.91
C CYS A 26 29.37 -63.27 -20.81
N GLU A 27 30.14 -64.29 -20.45
CA GLU A 27 31.56 -64.30 -20.14
C GLU A 27 32.40 -64.75 -21.36
N ARG A 28 33.68 -64.32 -21.36
CA ARG A 28 34.89 -64.88 -22.03
C ARG A 28 35.20 -64.55 -23.51
N GLY A 29 36.46 -64.14 -23.71
CA GLY A 29 37.19 -64.30 -24.97
C GLY A 29 38.42 -63.38 -25.10
N ASN A 30 39.59 -63.87 -24.71
CA ASN A 30 40.89 -63.22 -24.88
C ASN A 30 41.37 -63.34 -26.35
N ASN A 31 41.93 -62.26 -26.93
CA ASN A 31 43.17 -62.23 -27.74
C ASN A 31 43.25 -61.08 -28.76
N ASN A 32 44.30 -60.27 -28.60
CA ASN A 32 45.11 -59.56 -29.59
C ASN A 32 44.41 -58.84 -30.76
N ARG A 33 44.32 -57.50 -30.64
CA ARG A 33 44.36 -56.56 -31.77
C ARG A 33 45.20 -55.32 -31.40
N PRO A 34 45.92 -54.73 -32.38
CA PRO A 34 46.99 -53.77 -32.14
C PRO A 34 46.47 -52.44 -31.60
N VAL A 35 47.21 -51.86 -30.67
CA VAL A 35 46.95 -50.53 -30.11
C VAL A 35 47.23 -49.50 -31.19
N PHE A 36 46.18 -48.93 -31.79
CA PHE A 36 46.29 -47.67 -32.52
C PHE A 36 46.30 -46.55 -31.48
N ASN A 37 47.48 -45.93 -31.31
CA ASN A 37 47.63 -44.73 -30.51
C ASN A 37 46.93 -43.56 -31.24
N ASN A 38 45.65 -43.37 -30.96
CA ASN A 38 44.91 -42.18 -31.39
C ASN A 38 45.10 -41.06 -30.35
N ASN A 39 46.34 -40.60 -30.17
CA ASN A 39 46.55 -39.31 -29.54
C ASN A 39 46.24 -38.23 -30.58
N PRO A 40 45.14 -37.46 -30.45
CA PRO A 40 45.01 -36.25 -31.24
C PRO A 40 46.18 -35.31 -30.90
N PRO A 41 46.66 -34.49 -31.85
CA PRO A 41 47.63 -33.46 -31.54
C PRO A 41 47.07 -32.59 -30.41
N ALA A 42 47.85 -32.43 -29.33
CA ALA A 42 47.51 -31.59 -28.20
C ALA A 42 47.44 -30.12 -28.66
N PHE A 43 46.28 -29.73 -29.20
CA PHE A 43 45.95 -28.35 -29.46
C PHE A 43 45.58 -27.67 -28.13
N ILE A 44 46.60 -27.05 -27.53
CA ILE A 44 46.54 -25.81 -26.74
C ILE A 44 45.46 -25.74 -25.64
N GLY A 45 45.65 -26.48 -24.55
CA GLY A 45 44.83 -26.35 -23.33
C GLY A 45 44.99 -25.01 -22.60
N GLY A 46 46.14 -24.32 -22.76
CA GLY A 46 46.40 -23.05 -22.10
C GLY A 46 45.63 -21.86 -22.70
N GLN A 47 45.67 -21.69 -24.02
CA GLN A 47 45.04 -20.53 -24.67
C GLN A 47 43.51 -20.56 -24.62
N PHE A 48 42.88 -21.74 -24.57
CA PHE A 48 41.43 -21.82 -24.42
C PHE A 48 40.98 -21.47 -23.01
N GLN A 49 41.78 -21.83 -21.99
CA GLN A 49 41.55 -21.43 -20.61
C GLN A 49 41.77 -19.93 -20.42
N ASP A 50 42.81 -19.36 -21.04
CA ASP A 50 43.07 -17.92 -21.01
C ASP A 50 41.93 -17.14 -21.68
N LEU A 51 41.42 -17.64 -22.81
CA LEU A 51 40.33 -17.01 -23.54
C LEU A 51 39.00 -17.12 -22.79
N MET A 52 38.74 -18.24 -22.12
CA MET A 52 37.57 -18.37 -21.23
C MET A 52 37.68 -17.48 -20.00
N THR A 53 38.88 -17.34 -19.42
CA THR A 53 39.11 -16.45 -18.27
C THR A 53 38.92 -14.99 -18.65
N LEU A 54 39.43 -14.58 -19.82
CA LEU A 54 39.24 -13.23 -20.35
C LEU A 54 37.77 -12.97 -20.69
N LEU A 55 37.06 -13.96 -21.25
CA LEU A 55 35.63 -13.87 -21.53
C LEU A 55 34.81 -13.72 -20.23
N GLN A 56 35.16 -14.46 -19.18
CA GLN A 56 34.54 -14.32 -17.86
C GLN A 56 34.80 -12.93 -17.26
N GLN A 57 36.04 -12.42 -17.33
CA GLN A 57 36.39 -11.08 -16.85
C GLN A 57 35.65 -9.98 -17.62
N LEU A 58 35.50 -10.11 -18.94
CA LEU A 58 34.71 -9.18 -19.76
C LEU A 58 33.22 -9.27 -19.43
N LEU A 59 32.68 -10.47 -19.21
CA LEU A 59 31.30 -10.66 -18.77
C LEU A 59 31.05 -10.03 -17.40
N ASP A 60 31.98 -10.15 -16.46
CA ASP A 60 31.86 -9.55 -15.13
C ASP A 60 32.01 -8.01 -15.19
N GLN A 61 32.87 -7.49 -16.07
CA GLN A 61 32.96 -6.04 -16.31
C GLN A 61 31.71 -5.46 -16.98
N LEU A 62 31.05 -6.22 -17.86
CA LEU A 62 29.82 -5.79 -18.53
C LEU A 62 28.56 -5.97 -17.66
N ARG A 63 28.58 -6.93 -16.72
CA ARG A 63 27.46 -7.17 -15.80
C ARG A 63 27.41 -6.18 -14.64
N GLY A 64 28.50 -5.44 -14.39
CA GLY A 64 28.65 -4.64 -13.18
C GLY A 64 28.75 -5.54 -11.93
N PRO A 65 29.01 -4.97 -10.75
CA PRO A 65 28.93 -5.73 -9.51
C PRO A 65 27.53 -6.35 -9.39
N ALA A 66 27.47 -7.62 -8.96
CA ALA A 66 26.19 -8.25 -8.63
C ALA A 66 25.42 -7.30 -7.69
N PRO A 67 24.11 -7.07 -7.91
CA PRO A 67 23.33 -6.25 -6.99
C PRO A 67 23.53 -6.81 -5.59
N ALA A 68 23.83 -5.92 -4.64
CA ALA A 68 23.98 -6.31 -3.24
C ALA A 68 22.75 -7.15 -2.84
N PRO A 69 22.91 -8.19 -2.00
CA PRO A 69 21.76 -8.90 -1.47
C PRO A 69 20.81 -7.86 -0.86
N VAL A 70 19.55 -7.85 -1.31
CA VAL A 70 18.55 -6.85 -0.88
C VAL A 70 18.46 -6.94 0.64
N THR A 71 19.03 -5.95 1.31
CA THR A 71 19.14 -5.93 2.77
C THR A 71 17.96 -5.14 3.31
N SER A 72 17.44 -5.46 4.50
CA SER A 72 16.36 -4.65 5.07
C SER A 72 16.93 -3.38 5.69
N VAL A 73 16.33 -2.22 5.42
CA VAL A 73 16.64 -0.99 6.16
C VAL A 73 16.13 -1.15 7.60
N PRO A 74 16.99 -0.96 8.63
CA PRO A 74 16.56 -1.01 10.02
C PRO A 74 15.74 0.24 10.36
N LEU A 75 14.47 0.05 10.70
CA LEU A 75 13.57 1.13 11.10
C LEU A 75 13.37 1.17 12.62
N SER A 76 13.40 2.36 13.21
CA SER A 76 12.96 2.60 14.58
C SER A 76 11.44 2.41 14.72
N PRO A 77 10.90 2.14 15.94
CA PRO A 77 9.47 1.97 16.11
C PRO A 77 8.61 3.15 15.59
N PRO A 78 8.97 4.43 15.83
CA PRO A 78 8.25 5.55 15.25
C PRO A 78 8.25 5.59 13.72
N GLU A 79 9.38 5.25 13.08
CA GLU A 79 9.47 5.18 11.61
C GLU A 79 8.60 4.05 11.05
N GLN A 80 8.51 2.92 11.76
CA GLN A 80 7.60 1.84 11.39
C GLN A 80 6.14 2.28 11.49
N ASP A 81 5.77 3.03 12.53
CA ASP A 81 4.40 3.53 12.71
C ASP A 81 4.03 4.55 11.63
N GLN A 82 4.93 5.48 11.32
CA GLN A 82 4.74 6.44 10.23
C GLN A 82 4.63 5.74 8.87
N LEU A 83 5.45 4.71 8.63
CA LEU A 83 5.38 3.94 7.40
C LEU A 83 4.07 3.13 7.30
N ARG A 84 3.58 2.56 8.41
CA ARG A 84 2.25 1.91 8.43
C ARG A 84 1.15 2.89 8.06
N GLN A 85 1.16 4.08 8.66
CA GLN A 85 0.17 5.12 8.40
C GLN A 85 0.23 5.60 6.95
N LEU A 86 1.43 5.83 6.41
CA LEU A 86 1.64 6.19 5.00
C LEU A 86 1.01 5.16 4.06
N LEU A 87 1.12 3.88 4.41
CA LEU A 87 0.61 2.75 3.64
C LEU A 87 -0.87 2.44 3.94
N GLY A 88 -1.56 3.25 4.76
CA GLY A 88 -2.98 3.11 5.06
C GLY A 88 -3.31 2.06 6.13
N PHE A 89 -2.34 1.66 6.95
CA PHE A 89 -2.52 0.70 8.05
C PHE A 89 -2.53 1.39 9.41
N ASP A 90 -3.37 0.88 10.31
CA ASP A 90 -3.35 1.24 11.73
C ASP A 90 -2.02 0.79 12.38
N PRO A 91 -1.32 1.65 13.15
CA PRO A 91 -0.06 1.30 13.81
C PRO A 91 -0.15 0.13 14.78
N GLY A 92 -1.31 -0.04 15.43
CA GLY A 92 -1.60 -1.13 16.36
C GLY A 92 -2.08 -2.42 15.69
N ALA A 93 -2.27 -2.43 14.37
CA ALA A 93 -2.67 -3.63 13.65
C ALA A 93 -1.56 -4.69 13.67
N PRO A 94 -1.90 -5.99 13.74
CA PRO A 94 -0.94 -7.09 13.85
C PRO A 94 -0.26 -7.43 12.50
N PHE A 95 0.14 -6.40 11.76
CA PHE A 95 0.93 -6.51 10.56
C PHE A 95 2.38 -6.16 10.88
N SER A 96 3.30 -6.52 9.99
CA SER A 96 4.70 -6.13 10.04
C SER A 96 5.02 -5.30 8.80
N VAL A 97 5.89 -4.31 8.95
CA VAL A 97 6.40 -3.53 7.82
C VAL A 97 7.92 -3.65 7.79
N ASN A 98 8.47 -3.94 6.61
CA ASN A 98 9.90 -3.98 6.34
C ASN A 98 10.20 -3.14 5.10
N VAL A 99 11.37 -2.53 5.03
CA VAL A 99 11.82 -1.82 3.83
C VAL A 99 12.99 -2.56 3.23
N LEU A 100 12.89 -2.88 1.95
CA LEU A 100 13.95 -3.45 1.15
C LEU A 100 14.83 -2.32 0.62
N ASP A 101 16.09 -2.34 1.02
CA ASP A 101 17.15 -1.42 0.58
C ASP A 101 17.57 -1.80 -0.86
N ASN A 102 16.98 -1.12 -1.83
CA ASN A 102 17.18 -1.46 -3.24
C ASN A 102 18.45 -0.81 -3.81
N ASP A 103 18.90 0.29 -3.22
CA ASP A 103 20.10 1.01 -3.66
C ASP A 103 21.36 0.66 -2.83
N GLY A 104 21.19 -0.05 -1.72
CA GLY A 104 22.25 -0.58 -0.87
C GLY A 104 22.91 0.48 0.03
N ASN A 105 22.25 1.63 0.24
CA ASN A 105 22.82 2.73 1.00
C ASN A 105 22.63 2.57 2.53
N GLY A 106 21.82 1.59 2.96
CA GLY A 106 21.52 1.29 4.36
C GLY A 106 20.63 2.32 5.06
N GLN A 107 19.98 3.20 4.32
CA GLN A 107 19.12 4.30 4.75
C GLN A 107 17.76 4.20 4.06
N LEU A 108 16.74 4.77 4.69
CA LEU A 108 15.41 4.89 4.08
C LEU A 108 15.45 5.98 3.00
N SER A 109 15.28 5.59 1.74
CA SER A 109 15.51 6.47 0.59
C SER A 109 14.59 6.19 -0.59
N THR A 110 14.56 7.13 -1.54
CA THR A 110 13.75 7.01 -2.75
C THR A 110 14.25 5.83 -3.58
N GLY A 111 13.33 4.97 -3.99
CA GLY A 111 13.63 3.73 -4.73
C GLY A 111 13.64 2.49 -3.85
N ASP A 112 13.61 2.62 -2.53
CA ASP A 112 13.43 1.50 -1.61
C ASP A 112 12.00 0.98 -1.62
N THR A 113 11.81 -0.30 -1.28
CA THR A 113 10.47 -0.91 -1.32
C THR A 113 9.98 -1.25 0.08
N ALA A 114 8.90 -0.61 0.52
CA ALA A 114 8.17 -1.02 1.71
C ALA A 114 7.31 -2.27 1.44
N VAL A 115 7.37 -3.25 2.34
CA VAL A 115 6.65 -4.52 2.28
C VAL A 115 5.88 -4.71 3.58
N VAL A 116 4.57 -4.90 3.45
CA VAL A 116 3.68 -5.18 4.58
C VAL A 116 3.32 -6.66 4.54
N SER A 117 3.53 -7.35 5.67
CA SER A 117 3.24 -8.78 5.81
C SER A 117 2.41 -9.07 7.06
N GLY A 118 1.49 -10.04 6.99
CA GLY A 118 0.70 -10.50 8.13
C GLY A 118 -0.60 -11.21 7.75
N GLY A 119 -1.63 -11.06 8.57
CA GLY A 119 -2.92 -11.72 8.35
C GLY A 119 -2.91 -13.22 8.64
N ILE A 120 -4.00 -13.93 8.26
CA ILE A 120 -4.21 -15.35 8.60
C ILE A 120 -3.13 -16.26 7.98
N THR A 121 -2.60 -15.88 6.82
CA THR A 121 -1.57 -16.63 6.11
C THR A 121 -0.15 -16.19 6.45
N GLY A 122 0.03 -15.06 7.15
CA GLY A 122 1.34 -14.47 7.47
C GLY A 122 2.15 -14.02 6.26
N GLY A 123 1.52 -13.94 5.07
CA GLY A 123 2.19 -13.60 3.82
C GLY A 123 2.32 -12.09 3.59
N GLU A 124 2.99 -11.73 2.50
CA GLU A 124 3.00 -10.36 1.96
C GLU A 124 1.59 -9.97 1.53
N ILE A 125 1.17 -8.77 1.93
CA ILE A 125 -0.14 -8.19 1.65
C ILE A 125 0.00 -6.96 0.74
N LEU A 126 1.06 -6.17 0.93
CA LEU A 126 1.28 -4.96 0.17
C LEU A 126 2.78 -4.73 -0.07
N ARG A 127 3.07 -4.17 -1.23
CA ARG A 127 4.40 -3.72 -1.65
C ARG A 127 4.27 -2.32 -2.23
N HIS A 128 5.13 -1.41 -1.81
CA HIS A 128 5.11 0.00 -2.22
C HIS A 128 6.52 0.51 -2.42
N ASP A 129 6.84 0.97 -3.64
CA ASP A 129 8.12 1.60 -3.94
C ASP A 129 8.08 3.06 -3.50
N LEU A 130 8.98 3.42 -2.60
CA LEU A 130 9.04 4.73 -1.97
C LEU A 130 9.54 5.78 -2.96
N ASN A 131 8.75 6.84 -3.12
CA ASN A 131 9.12 8.01 -3.91
C ASN A 131 9.54 9.19 -3.01
N ASP A 132 9.96 10.30 -3.62
CA ASP A 132 10.41 11.49 -2.89
C ASP A 132 9.36 12.05 -1.93
N ALA A 133 8.07 11.94 -2.27
CA ALA A 133 6.98 12.40 -1.40
C ALA A 133 6.81 11.48 -0.19
N ASP A 134 6.99 10.18 -0.35
CA ASP A 134 6.96 9.22 0.75
C ASP A 134 8.13 9.48 1.71
N ILE A 135 9.34 9.64 1.17
CA ILE A 135 10.53 9.94 1.97
C ILE A 135 10.41 11.28 2.69
N ALA A 136 9.83 12.30 2.05
CA ALA A 136 9.57 13.59 2.70
C ALA A 136 8.65 13.45 3.92
N ARG A 137 7.64 12.56 3.85
CA ARG A 137 6.68 12.28 4.94
C ARG A 137 7.26 11.43 6.07
N LEU A 138 8.32 10.68 5.81
CA LEU A 138 8.99 9.80 6.77
C LEU A 138 10.13 10.50 7.53
N LYS A 139 10.43 11.77 7.23
CA LYS A 139 11.46 12.53 7.95
C LYS A 139 10.97 12.93 9.35
N PRO A 140 11.78 12.71 10.41
CA PRO A 140 11.39 13.09 11.77
C PRO A 140 11.13 14.61 11.88
N GLY A 141 9.95 14.98 12.36
CA GLY A 141 9.55 16.37 12.62
C GLY A 141 8.83 17.09 11.47
N GLN A 142 8.66 16.47 10.30
CA GLN A 142 7.77 16.95 9.23
C GLN A 142 6.75 15.84 8.92
N GLY A 143 5.46 16.16 8.97
CA GLY A 143 4.40 15.16 8.70
C GLY A 143 4.07 14.22 9.86
N GLN A 144 4.35 14.61 11.11
CA GLN A 144 3.73 13.93 12.25
C GLN A 144 2.32 14.49 12.47
N LEU A 145 1.31 13.64 12.40
CA LEU A 145 -0.06 14.04 12.68
C LEU A 145 -0.20 14.45 14.15
N PRO A 146 -0.87 15.58 14.45
CA PRO A 146 -1.13 15.96 15.83
C PRO A 146 -1.87 14.89 16.61
N ALA A 147 -1.58 14.75 17.91
CA ALA A 147 -2.21 13.73 18.75
C ALA A 147 -3.74 13.89 18.82
N ASP A 148 -4.23 15.13 18.87
CA ASP A 148 -5.66 15.42 18.84
C ASP A 148 -6.32 15.02 17.51
N PHE A 149 -5.64 15.17 16.37
CA PHE A 149 -6.11 14.61 15.09
C PHE A 149 -6.24 13.09 15.18
N GLN A 150 -5.19 12.40 15.64
CA GLN A 150 -5.15 10.93 15.70
C GLN A 150 -6.25 10.38 16.60
N ASP A 151 -6.35 10.92 17.83
CA ASP A 151 -7.35 10.49 18.81
C ASP A 151 -8.78 10.63 18.28
N ASN A 152 -9.08 11.74 17.62
CA ASN A 152 -10.43 12.00 17.10
C ASN A 152 -10.72 11.23 15.81
N TYR A 153 -9.71 10.99 14.98
CA TYR A 153 -9.84 10.08 13.83
C TYR A 153 -10.17 8.65 14.29
N THR A 154 -9.50 8.13 15.31
CA THR A 154 -9.80 6.80 15.88
C THR A 154 -11.22 6.72 16.45
N LYS A 155 -11.70 7.76 17.14
CA LYS A 155 -13.10 7.82 17.60
C LYS A 155 -14.07 7.75 16.43
N TRP A 156 -13.82 8.56 15.40
CA TRP A 156 -14.67 8.59 14.22
C TRP A 156 -14.68 7.24 13.49
N GLN A 157 -13.52 6.63 13.25
CA GLN A 157 -13.41 5.32 12.63
C GLN A 157 -14.15 4.24 13.43
N SER A 158 -14.04 4.26 14.76
CA SER A 158 -14.76 3.32 15.63
C SER A 158 -16.26 3.46 15.48
N PHE A 159 -16.76 4.70 15.45
CA PHE A 159 -18.18 4.99 15.19
C PHE A 159 -18.60 4.56 13.78
N SER A 160 -17.88 4.99 12.74
CA SER A 160 -18.24 4.76 11.35
C SER A 160 -18.25 3.26 11.00
N ASN A 161 -17.25 2.51 11.49
CA ASN A 161 -17.18 1.07 11.26
C ASN A 161 -18.32 0.32 11.96
N GLY A 162 -18.74 0.79 13.15
CA GLY A 162 -19.89 0.24 13.86
C GLY A 162 -21.25 0.56 13.23
N HIS A 163 -21.31 1.53 12.31
CA HIS A 163 -22.54 2.04 11.69
C HIS A 163 -22.44 2.11 10.16
N ALA A 164 -21.57 1.31 9.53
CA ALA A 164 -21.25 1.44 8.11
C ALA A 164 -22.48 1.32 7.19
N ASP A 165 -23.44 0.49 7.58
CA ASP A 165 -24.68 0.24 6.82
C ASP A 165 -25.82 1.25 7.12
N LEU A 166 -25.60 2.19 8.04
CA LEU A 166 -26.61 3.16 8.46
C LEU A 166 -26.37 4.53 7.82
N PRO A 167 -27.44 5.25 7.42
CA PRO A 167 -27.30 6.61 6.93
C PRO A 167 -26.88 7.55 8.06
N VAL A 168 -25.85 8.34 7.80
CA VAL A 168 -25.40 9.45 8.63
C VAL A 168 -25.74 10.76 7.91
N SER A 169 -26.49 11.62 8.57
CA SER A 169 -26.87 12.93 8.05
C SER A 169 -26.27 14.06 8.87
N TYR A 170 -25.85 15.14 8.22
CA TYR A 170 -25.28 16.32 8.89
C TYR A 170 -25.42 17.57 8.03
N THR A 171 -25.24 18.73 8.65
CA THR A 171 -25.15 20.02 7.96
C THR A 171 -23.68 20.42 7.83
N THR A 172 -23.23 20.71 6.62
CA THR A 172 -21.91 21.29 6.35
C THR A 172 -22.03 22.71 5.80
N ARG A 173 -21.07 23.57 6.11
CA ARG A 173 -20.97 24.92 5.55
C ARG A 173 -19.52 25.26 5.30
N GLN A 174 -19.20 25.63 4.07
CA GLN A 174 -17.88 26.12 3.69
C GLN A 174 -17.84 27.66 3.72
N SER A 175 -16.72 28.20 4.16
CA SER A 175 -16.41 29.62 4.09
C SER A 175 -15.25 29.81 3.13
N CYS A 176 -15.54 30.35 1.95
CA CYS A 176 -14.58 30.66 0.89
C CYS A 176 -15.13 31.79 0.00
N PHE A 177 -14.28 32.37 -0.85
CA PHE A 177 -14.72 33.30 -1.89
C PHE A 177 -15.38 32.54 -3.07
N CYS A 178 -16.49 31.88 -2.78
CA CYS A 178 -17.24 31.04 -3.69
C CYS A 178 -18.67 31.55 -3.89
N PRO A 179 -19.39 31.12 -4.94
CA PRO A 179 -20.81 31.40 -5.10
C PRO A 179 -21.64 31.01 -3.87
N GLN A 180 -22.75 31.72 -3.67
CA GLN A 180 -23.62 31.54 -2.49
C GLN A 180 -24.14 30.11 -2.37
N GLU A 181 -24.32 29.41 -3.49
CA GLU A 181 -24.81 28.03 -3.53
C GLU A 181 -23.86 27.03 -2.85
N ILE A 182 -22.57 27.37 -2.74
CA ILE A 182 -21.52 26.58 -2.08
C ILE A 182 -21.32 27.00 -0.62
N THR A 183 -21.48 28.29 -0.31
CA THR A 183 -21.21 28.85 1.03
C THR A 183 -22.44 28.85 1.96
N GLN A 184 -23.61 28.52 1.42
CA GLN A 184 -24.81 28.24 2.21
C GLN A 184 -24.69 26.90 2.96
N PRO A 185 -25.45 26.71 4.06
CA PRO A 185 -25.55 25.40 4.70
C PRO A 185 -26.13 24.35 3.76
N LEU A 186 -25.46 23.20 3.66
CA LEU A 186 -25.88 22.03 2.89
C LEU A 186 -26.15 20.86 3.82
N ASN A 187 -27.27 20.18 3.61
CA ASN A 187 -27.59 18.94 4.31
C ASN A 187 -27.07 17.77 3.49
N VAL A 188 -26.20 16.97 4.10
CA VAL A 188 -25.52 15.84 3.48
C VAL A 188 -26.01 14.56 4.16
N THR A 189 -26.21 13.52 3.37
CA THR A 189 -26.36 12.16 3.87
C THR A 189 -25.31 11.27 3.22
N GLU A 190 -24.57 10.54 4.03
CA GLU A 190 -23.60 9.53 3.61
C GLU A 190 -23.95 8.14 4.15
N VAL A 191 -23.58 7.11 3.41
CA VAL A 191 -23.70 5.69 3.79
C VAL A 191 -22.35 5.04 3.47
N ASN A 192 -21.76 4.33 4.43
CA ASN A 192 -20.43 3.73 4.27
C ASN A 192 -19.36 4.72 3.75
N GLY A 193 -19.41 5.98 4.20
CA GLY A 193 -18.49 7.05 3.77
C GLY A 193 -18.77 7.62 2.37
N GLU A 194 -19.77 7.12 1.65
CA GLU A 194 -20.18 7.62 0.32
C GLU A 194 -21.37 8.59 0.45
N ILE A 195 -21.26 9.78 -0.16
CA ILE A 195 -22.36 10.76 -0.18
C ILE A 195 -23.47 10.27 -1.11
N VAL A 196 -24.62 9.95 -0.53
CA VAL A 196 -25.83 9.53 -1.26
C VAL A 196 -26.76 10.71 -1.56
N SER A 197 -26.79 11.74 -0.71
CA SER A 197 -27.65 12.91 -0.89
C SER A 197 -26.97 14.21 -0.46
N VAL A 198 -27.22 15.28 -1.21
CA VAL A 198 -26.88 16.67 -0.85
C VAL A 198 -28.05 17.56 -1.20
N THR A 199 -28.54 18.32 -0.23
CA THR A 199 -29.65 19.26 -0.40
C THR A 199 -29.33 20.61 0.22
N ASP A 200 -30.00 21.66 -0.26
CA ASP A 200 -29.95 22.97 0.37
C ASP A 200 -30.75 22.99 1.69
N SER A 201 -30.78 24.14 2.37
CA SER A 201 -31.53 24.31 3.62
C SER A 201 -33.06 24.17 3.46
N SER A 202 -33.58 24.17 2.23
CA SER A 202 -35.00 23.93 1.93
C SER A 202 -35.30 22.47 1.59
N GLY A 203 -34.29 21.60 1.60
CA GLY A 203 -34.41 20.17 1.28
C GLY A 203 -34.44 19.89 -0.23
N ARG A 204 -34.08 20.86 -1.07
CA ARG A 204 -34.02 20.65 -2.53
C ARG A 204 -32.64 20.12 -2.92
N PRO A 205 -32.56 19.14 -3.85
CA PRO A 205 -31.28 18.71 -4.41
C PRO A 205 -30.50 19.89 -4.98
N VAL A 206 -29.21 19.95 -4.67
CA VAL A 206 -28.30 20.95 -5.26
C VAL A 206 -27.89 20.56 -6.68
N ALA A 207 -27.35 21.51 -7.44
CA ALA A 207 -26.77 21.23 -8.75
C ALA A 207 -25.52 20.34 -8.63
N ASP A 208 -25.22 19.58 -9.69
CA ASP A 208 -24.11 18.60 -9.69
C ASP A 208 -22.75 19.21 -9.35
N TYR A 209 -22.48 20.44 -9.81
CA TYR A 209 -21.23 21.12 -9.49
C TYR A 209 -21.10 21.47 -7.99
N VAL A 210 -22.23 21.79 -7.32
CA VAL A 210 -22.26 22.02 -5.87
C VAL A 210 -22.05 20.69 -5.16
N ARG A 211 -22.75 19.63 -5.58
CA ARG A 211 -22.57 18.27 -5.03
C ARG A 211 -21.12 17.82 -5.13
N GLY A 212 -20.46 18.05 -6.26
CA GLY A 212 -19.06 17.68 -6.50
C GLY A 212 -18.04 18.45 -5.63
N SER A 213 -18.45 19.53 -4.98
CA SER A 213 -17.61 20.28 -4.03
C SER A 213 -17.72 19.78 -2.58
N VAL A 214 -18.67 18.90 -2.28
CA VAL A 214 -18.92 18.39 -0.93
C VAL A 214 -18.06 17.15 -0.66
N LEU A 215 -17.42 17.13 0.50
CA LEU A 215 -16.62 16.00 0.99
C LEU A 215 -17.35 15.30 2.14
N SER A 216 -17.26 13.97 2.18
CA SER A 216 -17.71 13.15 3.31
C SER A 216 -16.88 13.44 4.55
N ILE A 217 -17.32 13.00 5.74
CA ILE A 217 -16.53 13.18 6.97
C ILE A 217 -15.17 12.47 6.85
N GLY A 218 -15.15 11.27 6.25
CA GLY A 218 -13.90 10.55 5.95
C GLY A 218 -12.96 11.36 5.05
N GLN A 219 -13.48 11.91 3.95
CA GLN A 219 -12.71 12.76 3.04
C GLN A 219 -12.23 14.07 3.70
N ARG A 220 -12.96 14.60 4.69
CA ARG A 220 -12.49 15.75 5.50
C ARG A 220 -11.31 15.38 6.40
N PHE A 221 -11.25 14.17 6.93
CA PHE A 221 -10.05 13.68 7.62
C PHE A 221 -8.87 13.52 6.67
N GLU A 222 -9.08 13.01 5.45
CA GLU A 222 -8.03 12.95 4.42
C GLU A 222 -7.51 14.35 4.07
N GLN A 223 -8.39 15.35 3.95
CA GLN A 223 -8.00 16.74 3.72
C GLN A 223 -7.13 17.30 4.87
N LEU A 224 -7.54 17.08 6.12
CA LEU A 224 -6.77 17.49 7.31
C LEU A 224 -5.42 16.78 7.38
N GLN A 225 -5.40 15.47 7.17
CA GLN A 225 -4.18 14.67 7.13
C GLN A 225 -3.23 15.22 6.07
N ASN A 226 -3.71 15.46 4.85
CA ASN A 226 -2.90 16.05 3.79
C ASN A 226 -2.35 17.43 4.16
N ALA A 227 -3.13 18.29 4.81
CA ALA A 227 -2.66 19.59 5.27
C ALA A 227 -1.51 19.46 6.29
N TYR A 228 -1.64 18.57 7.29
CA TYR A 228 -0.57 18.31 8.25
C TYR A 228 0.68 17.69 7.59
N LEU A 229 0.48 16.71 6.70
CA LEU A 229 1.57 15.99 6.05
C LEU A 229 2.33 16.83 5.02
N ASN A 230 1.65 17.76 4.36
CA ASN A 230 2.26 18.65 3.37
C ASN A 230 2.82 19.94 3.99
N GLY A 231 2.71 20.10 5.32
CA GLY A 231 3.29 21.24 6.03
C GLY A 231 2.54 22.55 5.80
N ALA A 232 1.20 22.51 5.77
CA ALA A 232 0.38 23.72 5.78
C ALA A 232 0.82 24.65 6.91
N GLU A 233 0.92 25.95 6.63
CA GLU A 233 1.41 26.94 7.57
C GLU A 233 0.54 27.02 8.84
N THR A 234 -0.77 26.92 8.70
CA THR A 234 -1.70 26.82 9.83
C THR A 234 -2.76 25.75 9.60
N VAL A 235 -2.97 24.91 10.61
CA VAL A 235 -4.13 24.02 10.67
C VAL A 235 -4.76 24.13 12.05
N ASN A 236 -6.00 24.62 12.09
CA ASN A 236 -6.81 24.71 13.30
C ASN A 236 -8.03 23.83 13.11
N ALA A 237 -8.13 22.74 13.88
CA ALA A 237 -9.27 21.85 13.86
C ALA A 237 -9.86 21.70 15.26
N SER A 238 -11.18 21.67 15.34
CA SER A 238 -11.92 21.28 16.53
C SER A 238 -12.81 20.09 16.19
N TYR A 239 -13.00 19.21 17.17
CA TYR A 239 -13.66 17.93 16.97
C TYR A 239 -14.83 17.77 17.94
N ASP A 240 -15.80 16.95 17.55
CA ASP A 240 -16.86 16.53 18.46
C ASP A 240 -16.26 15.68 19.60
N PRO A 241 -16.56 15.98 20.87
CA PRO A 241 -15.93 15.29 21.99
C PRO A 241 -16.32 13.80 22.07
N THR A 242 -17.48 13.43 21.54
CA THR A 242 -18.06 12.08 21.65
C THR A 242 -17.67 11.20 20.47
N LEU A 243 -17.91 11.68 19.25
CA LEU A 243 -17.77 10.93 18.01
C LEU A 243 -16.48 11.27 17.25
N GLY A 244 -15.80 12.36 17.59
CA GLY A 244 -14.50 12.72 17.01
C GLY A 244 -14.53 13.33 15.62
N PHE A 245 -15.68 13.49 14.95
CA PHE A 245 -15.70 14.15 13.64
C PHE A 245 -15.30 15.62 13.73
N PRO A 246 -14.70 16.22 12.68
CA PRO A 246 -14.32 17.63 12.68
C PRO A 246 -15.56 18.53 12.70
N VAL A 247 -15.66 19.43 13.68
CA VAL A 247 -16.79 20.37 13.85
C VAL A 247 -16.50 21.73 13.22
N SER A 248 -15.27 22.21 13.35
CA SER A 248 -14.80 23.44 12.68
C SER A 248 -13.33 23.31 12.33
N VAL A 249 -13.01 23.69 11.09
CA VAL A 249 -11.67 23.60 10.53
C VAL A 249 -11.31 24.88 9.81
N TYR A 250 -10.05 25.27 9.96
CA TYR A 250 -9.36 26.28 9.18
C TYR A 250 -7.98 25.75 8.79
N ILE A 251 -7.66 25.80 7.50
CA ILE A 251 -6.39 25.43 6.91
C ILE A 251 -5.90 26.60 6.08
N ASP A 252 -4.65 26.98 6.28
CA ASP A 252 -3.90 27.96 5.50
C ASP A 252 -2.59 27.26 5.11
N GLN A 253 -2.42 27.00 3.82
CA GLN A 253 -1.22 26.38 3.26
C GLN A 253 -0.03 27.35 3.30
N SER A 254 -0.25 28.63 3.04
CA SER A 254 0.77 29.67 3.09
C SER A 254 0.18 31.07 3.31
N SER A 255 0.64 31.75 4.37
CA SER A 255 0.24 33.10 4.75
C SER A 255 0.58 34.19 3.72
N MET A 256 1.33 33.84 2.67
CA MET A 256 1.69 34.72 1.57
C MET A 256 0.84 34.54 0.31
N VAL A 257 -0.05 33.53 0.28
CA VAL A 257 -0.90 33.20 -0.87
C VAL A 257 -2.35 33.42 -0.49
N ALA A 258 -3.01 34.38 -1.14
CA ALA A 258 -4.43 34.61 -0.91
C ALA A 258 -5.32 33.57 -1.62
N ASP A 259 -6.49 33.31 -1.03
CA ASP A 259 -7.61 32.54 -1.60
C ASP A 259 -7.36 31.01 -1.74
N GLU A 260 -6.34 30.47 -1.06
CA GLU A 260 -6.14 29.02 -0.92
C GLU A 260 -6.75 28.44 0.37
N GLU A 261 -7.11 29.32 1.31
CA GLU A 261 -7.52 28.94 2.64
C GLU A 261 -8.84 28.14 2.61
N VAL A 262 -8.85 27.05 3.37
CA VAL A 262 -10.04 26.20 3.52
C VAL A 262 -10.62 26.40 4.91
N SER A 263 -11.86 26.87 4.96
CA SER A 263 -12.63 26.89 6.21
C SER A 263 -13.99 26.23 6.05
N TYR A 264 -14.36 25.38 7.00
CA TYR A 264 -15.68 24.77 7.04
C TYR A 264 -16.13 24.44 8.47
N SER A 265 -17.43 24.19 8.60
CA SER A 265 -18.05 23.67 9.82
C SER A 265 -18.99 22.51 9.51
N ILE A 266 -19.04 21.52 10.40
CA ILE A 266 -19.99 20.40 10.37
C ILE A 266 -20.81 20.42 11.66
N SER A 267 -22.12 20.26 11.54
CA SER A 267 -23.06 20.34 12.66
C SER A 267 -24.28 19.45 12.44
N ASN A 268 -25.12 19.33 13.47
CA ASN A 268 -26.39 18.59 13.40
C ASN A 268 -26.25 17.13 12.92
N LEU A 269 -25.15 16.47 13.31
CA LEU A 269 -24.95 15.07 12.96
C LEU A 269 -26.04 14.21 13.59
N ASN A 270 -26.68 13.38 12.77
CA ASN A 270 -27.71 12.44 13.15
C ASN A 270 -27.46 11.10 12.45
N TYR A 271 -27.67 10.01 13.16
CA TYR A 271 -27.61 8.65 12.64
C TYR A 271 -28.82 7.89 13.19
N ALA A 272 -29.52 7.16 12.34
CA ALA A 272 -30.68 6.38 12.75
C ALA A 272 -30.20 5.05 13.37
N LEU A 273 -30.48 4.85 14.66
CA LEU A 273 -30.47 3.53 15.27
C LEU A 273 -31.84 2.89 14.99
N ASN A 274 -31.87 1.86 14.16
CA ASN A 274 -33.07 1.04 14.00
C ASN A 274 -33.39 0.28 15.29
#